data_AF-A0A4V3I8X7-F1
#
_entry.id   AF-A0A4V3I8X7-F1
#
_cell.length_a   1.000
_cell.length_b   1.000
_cell.length_c   1.000
_cell.angle_alpha   90.00
_cell.angle_beta   90.00
_cell.angle_gamma   90.00
#
_symmetry.space_group_name_H-M   'P 1'
#
loop_
_entity.id
_entity.type
_entity.pdbx_description
1 polymer ?
#
loop_
_entity_poly.entity_id
_entity_poly.type
_entity_poly.pdbx_seq_one_letter_code
_entity_poly.pdbx_strand_id
1 'polypeptide(L)'
;MPGTNPQDHLSSRAKELWLNEPDPGPRSARYAAADTNDADGDAPQPANTRRPVNWVSTLYGYEEFWRENGRSPRENTRNLATLPAEERRKGGWAGYQRKFEERLCRYQIIRLDLSPAFEWDPQENIWQKNFAAYVHHLQRTGNPPYLNGADPVEFALGRWFNRQLRQLQIDAQPKNRADQLAVLLALLSTTGAISHPR
;
A
#
# COMPACT_ATOMS: atom_id res chain seq x y z
N MET A 1 -26.26 10.63 -20.15
CA MET A 1 -25.92 9.60 -19.14
C MET A 1 -25.06 10.28 -18.10
N PRO A 2 -25.54 10.54 -16.87
CA PRO A 2 -24.69 11.14 -15.84
C PRO A 2 -23.60 10.12 -15.50
N GLY A 3 -22.36 10.45 -15.81
CA GLY A 3 -21.21 9.62 -15.46
C GLY A 3 -21.10 9.57 -13.95
N THR A 4 -21.49 8.45 -13.34
CA THR A 4 -21.30 8.19 -11.91
C THR A 4 -19.82 8.35 -11.60
N ASN A 5 -19.48 9.27 -10.69
CA ASN A 5 -18.09 9.48 -10.31
C ASN A 5 -17.57 8.15 -9.72
N PRO A 6 -16.40 7.62 -10.15
CA PRO A 6 -15.82 6.41 -9.57
C PRO A 6 -15.74 6.44 -8.04
N GLN A 7 -15.63 7.63 -7.44
CA GLN A 7 -15.64 7.82 -5.99
C GLN A 7 -17.01 7.57 -5.36
N ASP A 8 -18.10 7.92 -6.05
CA ASP A 8 -19.47 7.65 -5.60
C ASP A 8 -19.72 6.13 -5.50
N HIS A 9 -19.10 5.35 -6.39
CA HIS A 9 -19.18 3.89 -6.32
C HIS A 9 -18.45 3.34 -5.08
N LEU A 10 -17.25 3.86 -4.77
CA LEU A 10 -16.48 3.43 -3.61
C LEU A 10 -17.15 3.80 -2.28
N SER A 11 -17.68 5.02 -2.17
CA SER A 11 -18.39 5.47 -0.95
C SER A 11 -19.70 4.70 -0.76
N SER A 12 -20.47 4.48 -1.82
CA SER A 12 -21.69 3.67 -1.77
C SER A 12 -21.41 2.24 -1.33
N ARG A 13 -20.37 1.61 -1.90
CA ARG A 13 -19.97 0.25 -1.54
C ARG A 13 -19.45 0.17 -0.09
N ALA A 14 -18.69 1.17 0.36
CA ALA A 14 -18.23 1.24 1.74
C ALA A 14 -19.40 1.32 2.73
N LYS A 15 -20.41 2.15 2.42
CA LYS A 15 -21.62 2.29 3.23
C LYS A 15 -22.40 0.98 3.30
N GLU A 16 -22.58 0.29 2.18
CA GLU A 16 -23.23 -1.02 2.12
C GLU A 16 -22.53 -2.05 3.03
N LEU A 17 -21.20 -2.18 2.90
CA LEU A 17 -20.41 -3.11 3.72
C LEU A 17 -20.49 -2.79 5.21
N TRP A 18 -20.48 -1.50 5.56
CA TRP A 18 -20.64 -1.08 6.95
C TRP A 18 -22.04 -1.37 7.50
N LEU A 19 -23.10 -1.18 6.71
CA LEU A 19 -24.47 -1.46 7.14
C LEU A 19 -24.73 -2.96 7.40
N ASN A 20 -23.98 -3.85 6.74
CA ASN A 20 -24.05 -5.29 6.98
C ASN A 20 -23.46 -5.68 8.36
N GLU A 21 -22.44 -4.95 8.83
CA GLU A 21 -21.77 -5.19 10.11
C GLU A 21 -21.44 -3.85 10.81
N PRO A 22 -22.45 -3.17 11.37
CA PRO A 22 -22.26 -1.86 11.96
C PRO A 22 -21.58 -1.98 13.33
N ASP A 23 -20.63 -1.08 13.61
CA ASP A 23 -20.10 -0.90 14.95
C ASP A 23 -21.11 -0.13 15.83
N PRO A 24 -21.17 -0.42 17.14
CA PRO A 24 -22.16 0.15 18.06
C PRO A 24 -22.02 1.68 18.29
N GLY A 25 -20.98 2.32 17.75
CA GLY A 25 -20.65 3.73 18.01
C GLY A 25 -21.12 4.70 16.91
N PRO A 26 -21.36 5.98 17.25
CA PRO A 26 -21.78 6.99 16.28
C PRO A 26 -20.64 7.45 15.36
N ARG A 27 -19.43 6.92 15.54
CA ARG A 27 -18.24 7.40 14.86
C ARG A 27 -18.25 7.02 13.39
N SER A 28 -18.49 5.75 13.04
CA SER A 28 -18.58 5.31 11.65
C SER A 28 -19.70 6.02 10.89
N ALA A 29 -20.88 6.19 11.51
CA ALA A 29 -22.00 6.91 10.91
C ALA A 29 -21.63 8.34 10.46
N ARG A 30 -20.81 9.05 11.24
CA ARG A 30 -20.33 10.40 10.90
C ARG A 30 -19.42 10.42 9.66
N TYR A 31 -18.55 9.43 9.51
CA TYR A 31 -17.69 9.33 8.33
C TYR A 31 -18.47 8.85 7.11
N ALA A 32 -19.41 7.91 7.29
CA ALA A 32 -20.30 7.47 6.22
C ALA A 32 -21.16 8.62 5.67
N ALA A 33 -21.74 9.44 6.54
CA ALA A 33 -22.53 10.60 6.13
C ALA A 33 -21.67 11.64 5.40
N ALA A 34 -20.45 11.89 5.88
CA ALA A 34 -19.53 12.83 5.22
C ALA A 34 -19.04 12.33 3.85
N ASP A 35 -18.95 11.02 3.62
CA ASP A 35 -18.45 10.41 2.38
C ASP A 35 -19.53 10.25 1.30
N THR A 36 -20.80 10.22 1.70
CA THR A 36 -21.93 10.11 0.76
C THR A 36 -22.55 11.46 0.40
N ASN A 37 -22.05 12.56 0.99
CA ASN A 37 -22.72 13.87 0.95
C ASN A 37 -24.18 13.84 1.46
N ASP A 38 -24.57 12.81 2.22
CA ASP A 38 -25.85 12.72 2.94
C ASP A 38 -25.92 13.69 4.14
N ALA A 39 -25.14 14.77 4.10
CA ALA A 39 -25.32 15.89 5.01
C ALA A 39 -26.59 16.63 4.57
N ASP A 40 -27.73 16.15 5.08
CA ASP A 40 -29.05 16.78 4.96
C ASP A 40 -28.93 18.31 4.86
N GLY A 41 -29.41 18.84 3.73
CA GLY A 41 -29.25 20.22 3.29
C GLY A 41 -29.95 21.30 4.12
N ASP A 42 -30.21 21.08 5.41
CA ASP A 42 -30.80 22.12 6.27
C ASP A 42 -30.57 21.95 7.79
N ALA A 43 -29.76 20.98 8.24
CA ALA A 43 -29.53 20.78 9.67
C ALA A 43 -28.29 21.55 10.17
N PRO A 44 -28.37 22.32 11.29
CA PRO A 44 -27.21 22.97 11.87
C PRO A 44 -26.16 21.93 12.30
N GLN A 45 -25.04 21.93 11.60
CA GLN A 45 -23.98 20.93 11.80
C GLN A 45 -23.25 21.17 13.12
N PRO A 46 -23.17 20.18 14.03
CA PRO A 46 -22.44 20.34 15.27
C PRO A 46 -20.95 20.54 14.98
N ALA A 47 -20.24 21.28 15.84
CA ALA A 47 -18.82 21.66 15.67
C ALA A 47 -17.82 20.49 15.42
N ASN A 48 -18.27 19.24 15.54
CA ASN A 48 -17.50 18.00 15.31
C ASN A 48 -17.67 17.40 13.89
N THR A 49 -18.33 18.07 12.94
CA THR A 49 -18.47 17.59 11.54
C THR A 49 -17.23 17.83 10.67
N ARG A 50 -16.37 18.77 11.04
CA ARG A 50 -15.18 19.14 10.24
C ARG A 50 -14.17 18.00 10.08
N ARG A 51 -14.02 17.14 11.10
CA ARG A 51 -13.03 16.05 11.06
C ARG A 51 -13.39 14.97 10.01
N PRO A 52 -14.61 14.41 10.00
CA PRO A 52 -15.05 13.51 8.94
C PRO A 52 -14.92 14.11 7.53
N VAL A 53 -15.41 15.34 7.33
CA VAL A 53 -15.38 16.01 6.02
C VAL A 53 -13.94 16.21 5.53
N ASN A 54 -13.04 16.69 6.39
CA ASN A 54 -11.63 16.86 6.03
C ASN A 54 -10.95 15.53 5.71
N TRP A 55 -11.31 14.46 6.43
CA TRP A 55 -10.76 13.13 6.17
C TRP A 55 -11.19 12.61 4.80
N VAL A 56 -12.48 12.71 4.48
CA VAL A 56 -13.04 12.31 3.16
C VAL A 56 -12.41 13.13 2.04
N SER A 57 -12.34 14.46 2.19
CA SER A 57 -11.73 15.35 1.19
C SER A 57 -10.25 15.00 0.95
N THR A 58 -9.51 14.70 2.03
CA THR A 58 -8.10 14.30 1.90
C THR A 58 -7.95 12.95 1.20
N LEU A 59 -8.82 11.98 1.51
CA LEU A 59 -8.86 10.68 0.82
C LEU A 59 -9.15 10.86 -0.68
N TYR A 60 -10.13 11.69 -1.04
CA TYR A 60 -10.46 11.91 -2.44
C TYR A 60 -9.31 12.56 -3.20
N GLY A 61 -8.65 13.55 -2.61
CA GLY A 61 -7.45 14.15 -3.18
C GLY A 61 -6.27 13.18 -3.27
N TYR A 62 -6.17 12.21 -2.36
CA TYR A 62 -5.19 11.13 -2.41
C TYR A 62 -5.47 10.16 -3.58
N GLU A 63 -6.72 9.73 -3.74
CA GLU A 63 -7.17 8.86 -4.84
C GLU A 63 -7.04 9.53 -6.21
N GLU A 64 -7.37 10.83 -6.29
CA GLU A 64 -7.20 11.63 -7.50
C GLU A 64 -5.74 11.74 -7.91
N PHE A 65 -4.85 12.04 -6.96
CA PHE A 65 -3.41 12.05 -7.23
C PHE A 65 -2.94 10.71 -7.80
N TRP A 66 -3.40 9.59 -7.22
CA TRP A 66 -3.07 8.26 -7.70
C TRP A 66 -3.56 8.02 -9.14
N ARG A 67 -4.78 8.45 -9.46
CA ARG A 67 -5.33 8.33 -10.83
C ARG A 67 -4.53 9.15 -11.85
N GLU A 68 -4.15 10.37 -11.50
CA GLU A 68 -3.41 11.27 -12.40
C GLU A 68 -1.95 10.84 -12.59
N ASN A 69 -1.30 10.33 -11.53
CA ASN A 69 0.13 10.05 -11.54
C ASN A 69 0.45 8.57 -11.76
N GLY A 70 -0.53 7.67 -11.71
CA GLY A 70 -0.36 6.22 -11.75
C GLY A 70 0.39 5.65 -10.55
N ARG A 71 0.55 6.43 -9.48
CA ARG A 71 1.27 6.06 -8.24
C ARG A 71 0.71 6.82 -7.05
N SER A 72 0.80 6.22 -5.87
CA SER A 72 0.38 6.90 -4.65
C SER A 72 1.38 8.00 -4.24
N PRO A 73 0.93 9.03 -3.51
CA PRO A 73 1.80 10.05 -2.93
C PRO A 73 2.95 9.44 -2.11
N ARG A 74 4.16 9.97 -2.26
CA ARG A 74 5.34 9.44 -1.56
C ARG A 74 5.26 9.72 -0.06
N GLU A 75 5.20 8.67 0.74
CA GLU A 75 5.19 8.76 2.21
C GLU A 75 6.63 8.85 2.78
N ASN A 76 7.54 8.00 2.30
CA ASN A 76 8.88 7.83 2.85
C ASN A 76 9.95 8.30 1.85
N THR A 77 10.19 9.60 1.79
CA THR A 77 11.22 10.19 0.93
C THR A 77 12.36 10.74 1.79
N ARG A 78 13.60 10.38 1.46
CA ARG A 78 14.80 10.87 2.16
C ARG A 78 15.05 12.37 1.98
N ASN A 79 14.47 12.96 0.93
CA ASN A 79 14.57 14.39 0.63
C ASN A 79 13.19 15.02 0.48
N LEU A 80 12.55 15.38 1.59
CA LEU A 80 11.20 15.97 1.61
C LEU A 80 11.10 17.28 0.84
N ALA A 81 12.23 17.97 0.60
CA ALA A 81 12.27 19.24 -0.13
C ALA A 81 12.03 19.08 -1.63
N THR A 82 12.18 17.87 -2.19
CA THR A 82 11.93 17.62 -3.62
C THR A 82 10.47 17.36 -3.95
N LEU A 83 9.59 17.22 -2.94
CA LEU A 83 8.17 16.94 -3.15
C LEU A 83 7.35 18.25 -3.12
N PRO A 84 6.36 18.40 -4.02
CA PRO A 84 5.34 19.44 -3.87
C PRO A 84 4.66 19.37 -2.50
N ALA A 85 4.28 20.53 -1.95
CA ALA A 85 3.68 20.59 -0.62
C ALA A 85 2.41 19.74 -0.49
N GLU A 86 1.63 19.63 -1.57
CA GLU A 86 0.41 18.84 -1.60
C GLU A 86 0.69 17.34 -1.55
N GLU A 87 1.63 16.85 -2.34
CA GLU A 87 2.04 15.43 -2.32
C GLU A 87 2.55 15.06 -0.93
N ARG A 88 3.36 15.92 -0.31
CA ARG A 88 3.87 15.70 1.05
C ARG A 88 2.75 15.59 2.08
N ARG A 89 1.73 16.46 2.01
CA ARG A 89 0.57 16.41 2.91
C ARG A 89 -0.21 15.11 2.73
N LYS A 90 -0.48 14.71 1.48
CA LYS A 90 -1.20 13.46 1.15
C LYS A 90 -0.44 12.21 1.62
N GLY A 91 0.88 12.18 1.39
CA GLY A 91 1.75 11.09 1.88
C GLY A 91 1.80 11.02 3.42
N GLY A 92 1.90 12.17 4.09
CA GLY A 92 1.85 12.24 5.55
C GLY A 92 0.51 11.80 6.12
N TRP A 93 -0.60 12.16 5.47
CA TRP A 93 -1.94 11.71 5.88
C TRP A 93 -2.09 10.19 5.78
N ALA A 94 -1.64 9.57 4.69
CA ALA A 94 -1.70 8.12 4.52
C ALA A 94 -0.82 7.39 5.54
N GLY A 95 0.41 7.87 5.75
CA GLY A 95 1.29 7.36 6.81
C GLY A 95 0.66 7.46 8.21
N TYR A 96 -0.10 8.53 8.48
CA TYR A 96 -0.85 8.67 9.73
C TYR A 96 -1.98 7.64 9.85
N GLN A 97 -2.71 7.34 8.76
CA GLN A 97 -3.77 6.32 8.79
C GLN A 97 -3.20 4.93 9.15
N ARG A 98 -2.05 4.57 8.57
CA ARG A 98 -1.35 3.30 8.87
C ARG A 98 -0.86 3.24 10.30
N LYS A 99 -0.20 4.31 10.75
CA LYS A 99 0.44 4.35 12.07
C LYS A 99 -0.59 4.25 13.21
N PHE A 100 -1.79 4.74 12.97
CA PHE A 100 -2.86 4.81 13.97
C PHE A 100 -4.10 4.04 13.49
N GLU A 101 -3.88 2.91 12.81
CA GLU A 101 -4.92 2.02 12.32
C GLU A 101 -5.90 1.63 13.44
N GLU A 102 -5.39 1.35 14.63
CA GLU A 102 -6.16 0.98 15.82
C GLU A 102 -7.10 2.09 16.29
N ARG A 103 -6.88 3.33 15.83
CA ARG A 103 -7.72 4.49 16.14
C ARG A 103 -8.77 4.75 15.08
N LEU A 104 -8.77 4.06 13.95
CA LEU A 104 -9.76 4.25 12.90
C LEU A 104 -11.08 3.57 13.27
N CYS A 105 -12.21 4.16 12.89
CA CYS A 105 -13.49 3.45 13.03
C CYS A 105 -13.71 2.47 11.87
N ARG A 106 -14.69 1.58 12.03
CA ARG A 106 -15.02 0.53 11.05
C ARG A 106 -15.22 1.08 9.65
N TYR A 107 -15.97 2.17 9.49
CA TYR A 107 -16.18 2.78 8.17
C TYR A 107 -14.88 3.28 7.53
N GLN A 108 -13.99 3.91 8.31
CA GLN A 108 -12.70 4.40 7.79
C GLN A 108 -11.83 3.24 7.29
N ILE A 109 -11.79 2.12 8.03
CA ILE A 109 -11.08 0.91 7.60
C ILE A 109 -11.66 0.38 6.29
N ILE A 110 -12.97 0.14 6.22
CA ILE A 110 -13.64 -0.35 5.01
C ILE A 110 -13.37 0.57 3.81
N ARG A 111 -13.47 1.89 4.01
CA ARG A 111 -13.29 2.86 2.93
C ARG A 111 -11.84 2.93 2.43
N LEU A 112 -10.86 2.70 3.30
CA LEU A 112 -9.45 2.57 2.93
C LEU A 112 -9.17 1.23 2.24
N ASP A 113 -9.75 0.13 2.71
CA ASP A 113 -9.62 -1.21 2.10
C ASP A 113 -10.14 -1.25 0.66
N LEU A 114 -11.23 -0.53 0.39
CA LEU A 114 -11.81 -0.43 -0.96
C LEU A 114 -11.02 0.50 -1.89
N SER A 115 -10.13 1.36 -1.37
CA SER A 115 -9.43 2.35 -2.16
C SER A 115 -8.28 1.71 -2.93
N PRO A 116 -8.28 1.72 -4.29
CA PRO A 116 -7.17 1.15 -5.06
C PRO A 116 -5.86 1.95 -4.93
N ALA A 117 -5.94 3.17 -4.40
CA ALA A 117 -4.78 4.02 -4.18
C ALA A 117 -4.07 3.71 -2.85
N PHE A 118 -4.77 3.13 -1.87
CA PHE A 118 -4.29 2.93 -0.51
C PHE A 118 -4.02 1.45 -0.24
N GLU A 119 -2.75 1.09 -0.17
CA GLU A 119 -2.31 -0.20 0.38
C GLU A 119 -2.19 -0.05 1.90
N TRP A 120 -2.05 -1.12 2.73
CA TRP A 120 -1.77 -1.04 4.19
C TRP A 120 -0.30 -1.21 4.56
N ASP A 121 0.45 -1.98 3.77
CA ASP A 121 1.89 -2.12 3.90
C ASP A 121 2.59 -2.00 2.53
N PRO A 122 2.89 -0.78 2.07
CA PRO A 122 3.49 -0.54 0.76
C PRO A 122 4.93 -1.05 0.71
N GLN A 123 5.62 -1.07 1.86
CA GLN A 123 7.00 -1.56 1.93
C GLN A 123 7.03 -3.08 1.78
N GLU A 124 6.11 -3.79 2.42
CA GLU A 124 5.93 -5.22 2.22
C GLU A 124 5.51 -5.53 0.78
N ASN A 125 4.57 -4.79 0.20
CA ASN A 125 4.17 -5.04 -1.18
C ASN A 125 5.33 -4.84 -2.18
N ILE A 126 6.14 -3.79 -2.01
CA ILE A 126 7.37 -3.59 -2.81
C ILE A 126 8.35 -4.74 -2.59
N TRP A 127 8.49 -5.22 -1.35
CA TRP A 127 9.35 -6.36 -1.05
C TRP A 127 8.87 -7.63 -1.78
N GLN A 128 7.57 -7.95 -1.70
CA GLN A 128 6.96 -9.12 -2.34
C GLN A 128 7.08 -9.04 -3.87
N LYS A 129 6.87 -7.86 -4.47
CA LYS A 129 7.08 -7.65 -5.92
C LYS A 129 8.51 -7.95 -6.35
N ASN A 130 9.51 -7.47 -5.61
CA ASN A 130 10.91 -7.74 -5.92
C ASN A 130 11.27 -9.22 -5.71
N PHE A 131 10.73 -9.85 -4.67
CA PHE A 131 10.92 -11.29 -4.43
C PHE A 131 10.33 -12.12 -5.57
N ALA A 132 9.08 -11.84 -5.98
CA ALA A 132 8.44 -12.50 -7.11
C ALA A 132 9.21 -12.29 -8.41
N ALA A 133 9.71 -11.08 -8.68
CA ALA A 133 10.53 -10.79 -9.85
C ALA A 133 11.86 -11.55 -9.84
N TYR A 134 12.50 -11.71 -8.68
CA TYR A 134 13.70 -12.54 -8.51
C TYR A 134 13.39 -14.01 -8.81
N VAL A 135 12.33 -14.57 -8.23
CA VAL A 135 11.91 -15.96 -8.44
C VAL A 135 11.59 -16.21 -9.92
N HIS A 136 10.84 -15.29 -10.55
CA HIS A 136 10.51 -15.39 -11.96
C HIS A 136 11.76 -15.34 -12.86
N HIS A 137 12.73 -14.47 -12.54
CA HIS A 137 14.00 -14.45 -13.27
C HIS A 137 14.70 -15.82 -13.15
N LEU A 138 14.84 -16.34 -11.92
CA LEU A 138 15.49 -17.63 -11.67
C LEU A 138 14.81 -18.78 -12.43
N GLN A 139 13.47 -18.81 -12.44
CA GLN A 139 12.71 -19.83 -13.19
C GLN A 139 12.94 -19.72 -14.70
N ARG A 140 13.07 -18.51 -15.24
CA ARG A 140 13.24 -18.26 -16.67
C ARG A 140 14.66 -18.54 -17.16
N THR A 141 15.69 -18.18 -16.38
CA THR A 141 17.10 -18.26 -16.80
C THR A 141 17.82 -19.49 -16.24
N GLY A 142 17.23 -20.15 -15.24
CA GLY A 142 17.88 -21.20 -14.44
C GLY A 142 18.99 -20.67 -13.51
N ASN A 143 19.26 -19.37 -13.53
CA ASN A 143 20.38 -18.75 -12.81
C ASN A 143 19.89 -17.60 -11.92
N PRO A 144 20.49 -17.41 -10.73
CA PRO A 144 20.27 -16.22 -9.92
C PRO A 144 20.60 -14.94 -10.70
N PRO A 145 19.79 -13.87 -10.57
CA PRO A 145 20.20 -12.53 -11.00
C PRO A 145 21.55 -12.14 -10.39
N TYR A 146 22.48 -11.72 -11.22
CA TYR A 146 23.77 -11.18 -10.77
C TYR A 146 23.89 -9.68 -11.08
N LEU A 147 24.98 -9.05 -10.64
CA LEU A 147 25.22 -7.62 -10.87
C LEU A 147 25.66 -7.34 -12.31
N ASN A 148 24.80 -7.68 -13.27
CA ASN A 148 25.02 -7.52 -14.70
C ASN A 148 24.83 -6.06 -15.13
N GLY A 149 25.93 -5.32 -15.34
CA GLY A 149 25.85 -3.93 -15.76
C GLY A 149 25.16 -3.70 -17.12
N ALA A 150 25.03 -4.73 -17.96
CA ALA A 150 24.36 -4.65 -19.26
C ALA A 150 22.83 -4.82 -19.17
N ASP A 151 22.31 -5.43 -18.10
CA ASP A 151 20.88 -5.57 -17.83
C ASP A 151 20.52 -4.83 -16.53
N PRO A 152 19.99 -3.59 -16.61
CA PRO A 152 19.64 -2.80 -15.43
C PRO A 152 18.60 -3.48 -14.52
N VAL A 153 17.71 -4.32 -15.07
CA VAL A 153 16.66 -5.02 -14.31
C VAL A 153 17.29 -6.15 -13.51
N GLU A 154 18.10 -6.99 -14.16
CA GLU A 154 18.84 -8.06 -13.49
C GLU A 154 19.78 -7.49 -12.41
N PHE A 155 20.51 -6.43 -12.75
CA PHE A 155 21.38 -5.72 -11.81
C PHE A 155 20.62 -5.25 -10.55
N ALA A 156 19.44 -4.66 -10.75
CA ALA A 156 18.60 -4.18 -9.64
C ALA A 156 18.13 -5.34 -8.75
N LEU A 157 17.73 -6.47 -9.34
CA LEU A 157 17.33 -7.67 -8.59
C LEU A 157 18.50 -8.28 -7.80
N GLY A 158 19.67 -8.42 -8.42
CA GLY A 158 20.87 -8.91 -7.75
C GLY A 158 21.30 -8.00 -6.59
N ARG A 159 21.26 -6.68 -6.80
CA ARG A 159 21.54 -5.69 -5.75
C ARG A 159 20.52 -5.76 -4.61
N TRP A 160 19.24 -5.87 -4.93
CA TRP A 160 18.16 -6.00 -3.94
C TRP A 160 18.33 -7.27 -3.10
N PHE A 161 18.62 -8.41 -3.74
CA PHE A 161 18.79 -9.69 -3.06
C PHE A 161 20.02 -9.69 -2.13
N ASN A 162 21.16 -9.16 -2.59
CA ASN A 162 22.35 -9.00 -1.75
C ASN A 162 22.07 -8.15 -0.49
N ARG A 163 21.23 -7.12 -0.62
CA ARG A 163 20.75 -6.35 0.54
C ARG A 163 19.90 -7.21 1.48
N GLN A 164 19.04 -8.07 0.96
CA GLN A 164 18.23 -8.97 1.79
C GLN A 164 19.10 -9.96 2.57
N LEU A 165 20.14 -10.52 1.93
CA LEU A 165 21.10 -11.43 2.59
C LEU A 165 21.86 -10.72 3.71
N ARG A 166 22.32 -9.48 3.48
CA ARG A 166 22.93 -8.68 4.55
C ARG A 166 21.96 -8.45 5.71
N GLN A 167 20.68 -8.16 5.43
CA GLN A 167 19.68 -7.97 6.48
C GLN A 167 19.40 -9.26 7.27
N LEU A 168 19.46 -10.42 6.61
CA LEU A 168 19.34 -11.72 7.26
C LEU A 168 20.53 -12.00 8.17
N GLN A 169 21.75 -11.64 7.76
CA GLN A 169 22.97 -11.80 8.57
C GLN A 169 22.99 -10.99 9.87
N ILE A 170 22.27 -9.86 9.91
CA ILE A 170 22.19 -8.98 11.08
C ILE A 170 20.86 -9.14 11.84
N ASP A 171 20.10 -10.20 11.54
CA ASP A 171 18.78 -10.50 12.14
C ASP A 171 17.77 -9.33 12.07
N ALA A 172 17.87 -8.51 11.01
CA ALA A 172 17.00 -7.35 10.79
C ALA A 172 15.83 -7.65 9.84
N GLN A 173 15.63 -8.90 9.44
CA GLN A 173 14.49 -9.32 8.62
C GLN A 173 13.29 -9.72 9.47
N PRO A 174 12.08 -9.24 9.13
CA PRO A 174 10.83 -9.85 9.56
C PRO A 174 10.80 -11.37 9.29
N LYS A 175 10.20 -12.14 10.20
CA LYS A 175 10.15 -13.60 10.14
C LYS A 175 9.60 -14.14 8.81
N ASN A 176 8.49 -13.56 8.33
CA ASN A 176 7.89 -13.95 7.05
C ASN A 176 8.88 -13.84 5.87
N ARG A 177 9.66 -12.76 5.82
CA ARG A 177 10.68 -12.54 4.77
C ARG A 177 11.85 -13.50 4.92
N ALA A 178 12.30 -13.73 6.16
CA ALA A 178 13.37 -14.67 6.44
C ALA A 178 13.00 -16.10 6.01
N ASP A 179 11.78 -16.55 6.31
CA ASP A 179 11.27 -17.87 5.92
C ASP A 179 11.24 -18.02 4.39
N GLN A 180 10.75 -17.01 3.66
CA GLN A 180 10.74 -17.01 2.19
C GLN A 180 12.15 -17.04 1.58
N LEU A 181 13.09 -16.28 2.14
CA LEU A 181 14.49 -16.29 1.72
C LEU A 181 15.16 -17.64 2.00
N ALA A 182 14.85 -18.27 3.14
CA ALA A 182 15.38 -19.59 3.49
C ALA A 182 14.95 -20.67 2.48
N VAL A 183 13.66 -20.66 2.10
CA VAL A 183 13.15 -21.56 1.05
C VAL A 183 13.87 -21.32 -0.28
N LEU A 184 14.03 -20.07 -0.68
CA LEU A 184 14.74 -19.71 -1.92
C LEU A 184 16.20 -20.18 -1.91
N LEU A 185 16.92 -19.99 -0.80
CA LEU A 185 18.32 -20.42 -0.65
C LEU A 185 18.47 -21.95 -0.67
N ALA A 186 17.51 -22.67 -0.10
CA ALA A 186 17.48 -24.13 -0.17
C ALA A 186 17.34 -24.61 -1.63
N LEU A 187 16.42 -24.00 -2.41
CA LEU A 187 16.23 -24.32 -3.83
C LEU A 187 17.50 -24.05 -4.66
N LEU A 188 18.18 -22.92 -4.40
CA LEU A 188 19.42 -22.58 -5.11
C LEU A 188 20.54 -23.59 -4.84
N SER A 189 20.66 -24.06 -3.59
CA SER A 189 21.64 -25.08 -3.20
C SER A 189 21.40 -26.43 -3.90
N THR A 190 20.13 -26.80 -4.10
CA THR A 190 19.77 -28.04 -4.81
C THR A 190 20.06 -27.96 -6.31
N THR A 191 19.78 -26.83 -6.95
CA THR A 191 20.04 -26.63 -8.39
C THR A 191 21.54 -26.61 -8.71
N GLY A 192 22.37 -26.05 -7.82
CA GLY A 192 23.83 -26.08 -7.96
C GLY A 192 24.42 -27.50 -7.90
N ALA A 193 23.76 -28.43 -7.20
CA ALA A 193 24.20 -29.83 -7.10
C ALA A 193 23.84 -30.67 -8.34
N ILE A 194 22.88 -30.23 -9.16
CA ILE A 194 22.38 -31.00 -10.33
C ILE A 194 23.17 -30.64 -11.62
N SER A 195 23.88 -29.50 -11.66
CA SER A 195 24.55 -28.99 -12.87
C SER A 195 25.97 -29.51 -13.13
N HIS A 196 26.36 -30.70 -12.63
CA HIS A 196 27.63 -31.35 -12.99
C HIS A 196 27.45 -32.79 -13.49
N PRO A 197 27.32 -33.01 -14.80
CA PRO A 197 27.77 -34.24 -15.43
C PRO A 197 29.22 -34.08 -15.92
N ARG A 198 30.03 -35.10 -15.59
CA ARG A 198 31.38 -35.34 -16.09
C ARG A 198 31.43 -35.52 -17.61
#